data_AF-A0A9E4KH73-F1
#
_entry.id   AF-A0A9E4KH73-F1
#
_cell.length_a   1.000
_cell.length_b   1.000
_cell.length_c   1.000
_cell.angle_alpha   90.00
_cell.angle_beta   90.00
_cell.angle_gamma   90.00
#
_symmetry.space_group_name_H-M   'P 1'
#
loop_
_entity.id
_entity.type
_entity.pdbx_description
1 polymer ?
#
loop_
_entity_poly.entity_id
_entity_poly.type
_entity_poly.pdbx_seq_one_letter_code
_entity_poly.pdbx_strand_id
1 'polypeptide(L)'
;MYKILTLNNISVAGLDRLPRDSYEVASEVSHPDAILLRSYKMHDMEVPPTVQAIGRAGAGVNNIPVADMTSKGIPVFNAPG
;
A
#
# COMPACT_ATOMS: atom_id res chain seq x y z
N MET A 1 14.27 -2.10 -8.67
CA MET A 1 13.07 -2.91 -8.41
C MET A 1 12.42 -2.33 -7.17
N TYR A 2 11.14 -1.95 -7.27
CA TYR A 2 10.36 -1.40 -6.15
C TYR A 2 9.70 -2.54 -5.36
N LYS A 3 9.81 -2.49 -4.05
CA LYS A 3 9.25 -3.50 -3.14
C LYS A 3 7.87 -3.08 -2.65
N ILE A 4 6.89 -3.91 -2.90
CA ILE A 4 5.49 -3.64 -2.60
C ILE A 4 5.02 -4.64 -1.55
N LEU A 5 4.69 -4.12 -0.36
CA LEU A 5 4.07 -4.91 0.70
C LEU A 5 2.56 -4.99 0.44
N THR A 6 2.01 -6.20 0.37
CA THR A 6 0.56 -6.41 0.31
C THR A 6 -0.01 -6.78 1.66
N LEU A 7 -1.00 -6.02 2.13
CA LEU A 7 -1.75 -6.29 3.35
C LEU A 7 -3.17 -6.75 3.00
N ASN A 8 -3.52 -7.96 3.44
CA ASN A 8 -4.67 -8.76 2.98
C ASN A 8 -4.57 -9.28 1.54
N ASN A 9 -5.62 -9.97 1.10
CA ASN A 9 -5.73 -10.52 -0.25
C ASN A 9 -6.07 -9.41 -1.28
N ILE A 10 -5.12 -9.16 -2.18
CA ILE A 10 -5.24 -8.24 -3.32
C ILE A 10 -5.49 -9.07 -4.58
N SER A 11 -6.38 -8.59 -5.46
CA SER A 11 -6.72 -9.30 -6.69
C SER A 11 -5.50 -9.49 -7.58
N VAL A 12 -5.29 -10.71 -8.08
CA VAL A 12 -4.23 -11.04 -9.04
C VAL A 12 -4.30 -10.13 -10.27
N ALA A 13 -5.50 -9.86 -10.79
CA ALA A 13 -5.67 -8.97 -11.93
C ALA A 13 -5.17 -7.53 -11.69
N GLY A 14 -5.16 -7.08 -10.42
CA GLY A 14 -4.55 -5.81 -10.04
C GLY A 14 -3.04 -5.90 -9.91
N LEU A 15 -2.53 -6.99 -9.32
CA LEU A 15 -1.10 -7.23 -9.17
C LEU A 15 -0.39 -7.44 -10.51
N ASP A 16 -1.07 -8.01 -11.51
CA ASP A 16 -0.55 -8.18 -12.88
C ASP A 16 -0.25 -6.85 -13.58
N ARG A 17 -0.74 -5.72 -13.04
CA ARG A 17 -0.39 -4.36 -13.50
C ARG A 17 0.94 -3.87 -12.96
N LEU A 18 1.63 -4.66 -12.14
CA LEU A 18 2.98 -4.41 -11.62
C LEU A 18 3.96 -5.39 -12.28
N PRO A 19 4.64 -4.99 -13.37
CA PRO A 19 5.60 -5.84 -14.07
C PRO A 19 6.72 -6.36 -13.16
N ARG A 20 7.03 -7.66 -13.24
CA ARG A 20 7.98 -8.34 -12.35
C ARG A 20 9.44 -7.92 -12.53
N ASP A 21 9.78 -7.30 -13.66
CA ASP A 21 11.09 -6.70 -13.92
C ASP A 21 11.29 -5.39 -13.12
N SER A 22 10.19 -4.70 -12.79
CA SER A 22 10.20 -3.42 -12.10
C SER A 22 9.76 -3.52 -10.63
N TYR A 23 8.92 -4.50 -10.28
CA TYR A 23 8.28 -4.63 -8.98
C TYR A 23 8.47 -6.02 -8.35
N GLU A 24 8.77 -6.02 -7.05
CA GLU A 24 8.74 -7.19 -6.18
C GLU A 24 7.52 -7.06 -5.27
N VAL A 25 6.55 -7.95 -5.38
CA VAL A 25 5.30 -7.91 -4.60
C VAL A 25 5.26 -9.09 -3.65
N ALA A 26 5.14 -8.85 -2.34
CA ALA A 26 5.06 -9.89 -1.33
C ALA A 26 4.20 -9.50 -0.13
N SER A 27 3.71 -10.49 0.61
CA SER A 27 3.00 -10.29 1.88
C SER A 27 3.93 -10.02 3.06
N GLU A 28 5.24 -10.22 2.87
CA GLU A 28 6.27 -9.98 3.88
C GLU A 28 7.42 -9.21 3.23
N VAL A 29 7.59 -7.95 3.62
CA VAL A 29 8.68 -7.06 3.17
C VAL A 29 9.02 -6.15 4.34
N SER A 30 10.28 -6.21 4.83
CA SER A 30 10.70 -5.40 5.99
C SER A 30 10.86 -3.91 5.66
N HIS A 31 11.28 -3.59 4.44
CA HIS A 31 11.53 -2.22 3.97
C HIS A 31 10.83 -1.99 2.62
N PRO A 32 9.50 -1.90 2.59
CA PRO A 32 8.75 -1.68 1.37
C PRO A 32 8.88 -0.24 0.90
N ASP A 33 8.89 -0.06 -0.42
CA ASP A 33 8.80 1.25 -1.07
C ASP A 33 7.34 1.72 -1.17
N ALA A 34 6.38 0.78 -1.25
CA ALA A 34 4.96 1.09 -1.21
C ALA A 34 4.14 -0.02 -0.53
N ILE A 35 2.94 0.34 -0.08
CA ILE A 35 1.99 -0.59 0.54
C ILE A 35 0.72 -0.64 -0.31
N LEU A 36 0.29 -1.86 -0.67
CA LEU A 36 -1.04 -2.11 -1.21
C LEU A 36 -1.89 -2.83 -0.16
N LEU A 37 -3.07 -2.30 0.11
CA LEU A 37 -3.98 -2.91 1.10
C LEU A 37 -5.42 -2.94 0.63
N ARG A 38 -6.24 -3.77 1.27
CA ARG A 38 -7.69 -3.74 1.14
C ARG A 38 -8.35 -3.19 2.41
N SER A 39 -8.57 -4.05 3.39
CA SER A 39 -9.32 -3.76 4.62
C SER A 39 -8.44 -3.71 5.87
N TYR A 40 -7.12 -3.77 5.72
CA TYR A 40 -6.17 -3.78 6.83
C TYR A 40 -6.25 -2.46 7.62
N LYS A 41 -6.28 -2.54 8.95
CA LYS A 41 -6.30 -1.36 9.82
C LYS A 41 -4.88 -0.87 10.04
N MET A 42 -4.51 0.23 9.38
CA MET A 42 -3.17 0.83 9.49
C MET A 42 -3.01 1.81 10.65
N HIS A 43 -4.08 2.12 11.38
CA HIS A 43 -4.03 3.10 12.48
C HIS A 43 -3.09 2.67 13.62
N ASP A 44 -2.89 1.37 13.79
CA ASP A 44 -2.03 0.81 14.84
C ASP A 44 -0.66 0.34 14.27
N MET A 45 -0.40 0.59 12.98
CA MET A 45 0.79 0.14 12.28
C MET A 45 1.83 1.25 12.19
N GLU A 46 3.06 0.95 12.58
CA GLU A 46 4.19 1.79 12.23
C GLU A 46 4.51 1.64 10.74
N VAL A 47 4.47 2.76 10.00
CA VAL A 47 4.79 2.78 8.58
C VAL A 47 6.28 3.09 8.42
N PRO A 48 7.07 2.19 7.80
CA PRO A 48 8.51 2.41 7.61
C PRO A 48 8.80 3.71 6.83
N PRO A 49 9.91 4.41 7.12
CA PRO A 49 10.27 5.65 6.42
C PRO A 49 10.61 5.43 4.93
N THR A 50 10.80 4.19 4.51
CA THR A 50 11.01 3.82 3.10
C THR A 50 9.74 3.92 2.27
N VAL A 51 8.56 3.93 2.91
CA VAL A 51 7.27 3.94 2.20
C VAL A 51 7.04 5.31 1.57
N GLN A 52 6.91 5.32 0.25
CA GLN A 52 6.69 6.51 -0.56
C GLN A 52 5.23 6.67 -1.00
N ALA A 53 4.44 5.59 -0.99
CA ALA A 53 3.03 5.63 -1.38
C ALA A 53 2.21 4.49 -0.76
N ILE A 54 0.92 4.75 -0.56
CA ILE A 54 -0.05 3.75 -0.11
C ILE A 54 -1.21 3.69 -1.11
N GLY A 55 -1.55 2.49 -1.57
CA GLY A 55 -2.70 2.25 -2.44
C GLY A 55 -3.73 1.33 -1.80
N ARG A 56 -4.98 1.79 -1.68
CA ARG A 56 -6.11 0.99 -1.19
C ARG A 56 -6.94 0.44 -2.34
N ALA A 57 -7.11 -0.88 -2.38
CA ALA A 57 -8.06 -1.58 -3.23
C ALA A 57 -9.50 -1.44 -2.68
N GLY A 58 -10.09 -0.25 -2.87
CA GLY A 58 -11.46 0.06 -2.51
C GLY A 58 -11.72 1.57 -2.45
N ALA A 59 -12.99 1.97 -2.38
CA ALA A 59 -13.39 3.37 -2.45
C ALA A 59 -13.13 4.17 -1.16
N GLY A 60 -13.45 3.60 0.01
CA GLY A 60 -13.23 4.28 1.28
C GLY A 60 -11.75 4.35 1.67
N VAL A 61 -11.43 5.13 2.70
CA VAL A 61 -10.07 5.20 3.31
C VAL A 61 -10.07 5.08 4.84
N ASN A 62 -11.22 4.74 5.46
CA ASN A 62 -11.42 4.71 6.92
C ASN A 62 -10.45 3.83 7.73
N ASN A 63 -9.72 2.93 7.07
CA ASN A 63 -8.75 2.04 7.71
C ASN A 63 -7.32 2.59 7.68
N ILE A 64 -7.09 3.73 7.02
CA ILE A 64 -5.79 4.39 6.85
C ILE A 64 -5.83 5.73 7.61
N PRO A 65 -4.82 6.03 8.45
CA PRO A 65 -4.70 7.33 9.09
C PRO A 65 -4.21 8.39 8.07
N VAL A 66 -5.08 8.84 7.17
CA VAL A 66 -4.72 9.68 6.01
C VAL A 66 -4.03 10.99 6.42
N ALA A 67 -4.48 11.62 7.51
CA ALA A 67 -3.85 12.85 8.01
C ALA A 67 -2.39 12.62 8.41
N ASP A 68 -2.10 11.50 9.08
CA ASP A 68 -0.75 11.14 9.51
C ASP A 68 0.14 10.75 8.32
N MET A 69 -0.43 10.09 7.30
CA MET A 69 0.31 9.80 6.07
C MET A 69 0.64 11.10 5.31
N THR A 70 -0.31 12.03 5.28
CA THR A 70 -0.13 13.34 4.64
C THR A 70 0.97 14.15 5.33
N SER A 71 1.01 14.19 6.66
CA SER A 71 2.07 14.90 7.39
C SER A 71 3.46 14.30 7.19
N LYS A 72 3.53 13.00 6.88
CA LYS A 72 4.76 12.29 6.48
C LYS A 72 5.12 12.43 5.00
N GLY A 73 4.29 13.12 4.20
CA GLY A 73 4.50 13.25 2.75
C GLY A 73 4.18 11.98 1.95
N ILE A 74 3.38 11.07 2.51
CA ILE A 74 3.01 9.79 1.89
C ILE A 74 1.60 9.95 1.28
N PRO A 75 1.46 10.02 -0.06
CA PRO A 75 0.16 10.03 -0.72
C PRO A 75 -0.60 8.71 -0.53
N VAL A 76 -1.91 8.83 -0.35
CA VAL A 76 -2.84 7.70 -0.25
C VAL A 76 -3.76 7.71 -1.47
N PHE A 77 -3.73 6.64 -2.26
CA PHE A 77 -4.59 6.41 -3.41
C PHE A 77 -5.71 5.43 -3.06
N ASN A 78 -6.90 5.63 -3.61
CA ASN A 78 -8.04 4.71 -3.50
C ASN A 78 -8.60 4.37 -4.89
N ALA A 79 -9.58 3.45 -4.92
CA ALA A 79 -10.29 3.07 -6.14
C ALA A 79 -11.80 3.39 -5.98
N PRO A 80 -12.23 4.65 -6.18
CA PRO A 80 -13.59 5.10 -5.89
C PRO A 80 -14.65 4.65 -6.91
N GLY A 81 -14.26 4.39 -8.14
CA GLY A 81 -15.15 4.05 -9.26
C GLY A 81 -14.56 4.50 -10.59
#